data_AF-A0A9W6YG68-F1
#
_entry.id   AF-A0A9W6YG68-F1
#
_cell.length_a   1.000
_cell.length_b   1.000
_cell.length_c   1.000
_cell.angle_alpha   90.00
_cell.angle_beta   90.00
_cell.angle_gamma   90.00
#
_symmetry.space_group_name_H-M   'P 1'
#
loop_
_entity.id
_entity.type
_entity.pdbx_description
1 polymer ?
#
loop_
_entity_poly.entity_id
_entity_poly.type
_entity_poly.pdbx_seq_one_letter_code
_entity_poly.pdbx_strand_id
1 'polypeptide(L)'
;MELLASRGALNGDDGDDFRGDLEIGHDVEDETTEFVNNLLSKAGESGFPEALMIPLRRIVMDCRDVWRSRLGDNEPARVAPYRVTLKEGSQPIHCNLDVIRRLPAPTPATT
;
A
#
# COMPACT_ATOMS: atom_id res chain seq x y z
N MET A 1 3.27 -30.24 26.35
CA MET A 1 4.46 -29.57 26.91
C MET A 1 4.87 -28.47 25.94
N GLU A 2 4.07 -27.41 25.93
CA GLU A 2 4.42 -26.15 25.30
C GLU A 2 5.60 -25.50 26.04
N LEU A 3 6.73 -25.33 25.34
CA LEU A 3 7.85 -24.53 25.85
C LEU A 3 7.68 -23.11 25.34
N LEU A 4 7.19 -22.24 26.23
CA LEU A 4 7.22 -20.78 26.04
C LEU A 4 8.68 -20.32 26.13
N ALA A 5 9.22 -19.80 25.02
CA ALA A 5 10.54 -19.22 24.98
C ALA A 5 10.60 -17.99 25.89
N SER A 6 11.52 -18.06 26.84
CA SER A 6 11.79 -17.07 27.88
C SER A 6 12.23 -15.73 27.28
N ARG A 7 11.79 -14.63 27.91
CA ARG A 7 12.10 -13.24 27.55
C ARG A 7 13.61 -12.98 27.66
N GLY A 8 14.32 -13.06 26.54
CA GLY A 8 15.71 -12.60 26.39
C GLY A 8 15.76 -11.09 26.16
N ALA A 9 16.68 -10.41 26.86
CA ALA A 9 16.85 -8.97 26.84
C ALA A 9 17.03 -8.41 25.43
N LEU A 10 16.14 -7.49 25.03
CA LEU A 10 16.22 -6.75 23.77
C LEU A 10 17.13 -5.54 23.97
N ASN A 11 18.43 -5.72 23.82
CA ASN A 11 19.37 -4.64 23.52
C ASN A 11 20.00 -4.92 22.14
N GLY A 12 19.14 -5.15 21.15
CA GLY A 12 19.50 -5.13 19.73
C GLY A 12 19.15 -3.75 19.18
N ASP A 13 20.17 -2.99 18.81
CA ASP A 13 20.03 -1.91 17.84
C ASP A 13 19.80 -2.62 16.49
N ASP A 14 18.53 -2.84 16.14
CA ASP A 14 18.13 -3.74 15.05
C ASP A 14 18.44 -3.18 13.65
N GLY A 15 19.04 -1.98 13.57
CA GLY A 15 19.55 -1.40 12.33
C GLY A 15 18.49 -1.27 11.22
N ASP A 16 17.21 -1.34 11.58
CA ASP A 16 16.05 -1.24 10.72
C ASP A 16 15.61 0.22 10.50
N ASP A 17 16.44 1.17 10.94
CA ASP A 17 16.32 2.60 10.67
C ASP A 17 16.60 2.84 9.17
N PHE A 18 15.69 2.36 8.31
CA PHE A 18 15.59 2.70 6.91
C PHE A 18 15.35 4.21 6.85
N ARG A 19 16.45 4.96 6.76
CA ARG A 19 16.47 6.39 6.43
C ARG A 19 15.94 6.57 5.01
N GLY A 20 14.62 6.56 4.90
CA GLY A 20 13.88 6.52 3.65
C GLY A 20 12.66 5.62 3.74
N ASP A 21 11.98 5.57 4.89
CA ASP A 21 10.60 5.14 4.91
C ASP A 21 9.87 5.92 3.81
N LEU A 22 9.42 5.19 2.80
CA LEU A 22 8.80 5.79 1.63
C LEU A 22 7.57 6.52 2.17
N GLU A 23 7.48 7.85 2.02
CA GLU A 23 6.37 8.61 2.59
C GLU A 23 5.05 8.05 2.05
N ILE A 24 4.39 7.23 2.85
CA ILE A 24 3.12 6.63 2.49
C ILE A 24 2.10 7.76 2.58
N GLY A 25 1.45 8.06 1.46
CA GLY A 25 0.51 9.17 1.40
C GLY A 25 -0.64 8.95 2.38
N HIS A 26 -1.01 9.93 3.20
CA HIS A 26 -2.24 9.83 3.99
C HIS A 26 -3.43 10.26 3.11
N ASP A 27 -4.48 9.42 3.01
CA ASP A 27 -5.75 9.86 2.44
C ASP A 27 -6.48 10.77 3.43
N VAL A 28 -6.67 12.03 3.06
CA VAL A 28 -7.40 13.01 3.87
C VAL A 28 -8.85 13.02 3.38
N GLU A 29 -9.78 12.71 4.29
CA GLU A 29 -11.20 12.52 3.98
C GLU A 29 -11.84 13.71 3.26
N ASP A 30 -11.50 14.93 3.69
CA ASP A 30 -12.02 16.16 3.11
C ASP A 30 -11.49 16.39 1.68
N GLU A 31 -10.21 16.08 1.42
CA GLU A 31 -9.60 16.21 0.08
C GLU A 31 -10.27 15.27 -0.93
N THR A 32 -10.50 14.01 -0.55
CA THR A 32 -11.19 13.03 -1.40
C THR A 32 -12.62 13.45 -1.70
N THR A 33 -13.34 13.99 -0.71
CA THR A 33 -14.72 14.46 -0.89
C THR A 33 -14.79 15.64 -1.85
N GLU A 34 -13.88 16.61 -1.75
CA GLU A 34 -13.80 17.74 -2.67
C GLU A 34 -13.50 17.28 -4.11
N PHE A 35 -12.53 16.38 -4.26
CA PHE A 35 -12.15 15.82 -5.57
C PHE A 35 -13.33 15.13 -6.26
N VAL A 36 -14.06 14.31 -5.50
CA VAL A 36 -15.24 13.59 -5.99
C VAL A 36 -16.38 14.55 -6.36
N ASN A 37 -16.59 15.62 -5.59
CA ASN A 37 -17.57 16.64 -5.93
C ASN A 37 -17.23 17.37 -7.24
N ASN A 38 -15.95 17.65 -7.48
CA ASN A 38 -15.47 18.25 -8.73
C ASN A 38 -15.73 17.33 -9.94
N LEU A 39 -15.51 16.02 -9.79
CA LEU A 39 -15.86 15.02 -10.81
C LEU A 39 -17.36 15.03 -11.15
N LEU A 40 -18.23 15.13 -10.15
CA LEU A 40 -19.68 15.23 -10.36
C LEU A 40 -20.06 16.52 -11.12
N SER A 41 -19.48 17.66 -10.75
CA SER A 41 -19.71 18.93 -11.46
C SER A 41 -19.30 18.83 -12.93
N LYS A 42 -18.11 18.28 -13.21
CA LYS A 42 -17.64 18.05 -14.58
C LYS A 42 -18.52 17.11 -15.38
N ALA A 43 -19.09 16.09 -14.74
CA ALA A 43 -20.03 15.18 -15.39
C ALA A 43 -21.30 15.93 -15.83
N GLY A 44 -21.86 16.78 -14.96
CA GLY A 44 -22.99 17.65 -15.30
C GLY A 44 -22.66 18.61 -16.45
N GLU A 45 -21.52 19.29 -16.39
CA GLU A 45 -21.05 20.20 -17.45
C GLU A 45 -20.83 19.48 -18.79
N SER A 46 -20.42 18.21 -18.76
CA SER A 46 -20.21 17.37 -19.95
C SER A 46 -21.51 16.80 -20.54
N GLY A 47 -22.67 17.16 -19.98
CA GLY A 47 -23.98 16.75 -20.49
C GLY A 47 -24.53 15.47 -19.86
N PHE A 48 -24.05 15.07 -18.68
CA PHE A 48 -24.70 13.99 -17.94
C PHE A 48 -26.16 14.38 -17.60
N PRO A 49 -27.12 13.45 -17.69
CA PRO A 49 -28.53 13.79 -17.46
C PRO A 49 -28.79 14.37 -16.07
N GLU A 50 -29.31 15.59 -16.01
CA GLU A 50 -29.58 16.31 -14.76
C GLU A 50 -30.50 15.52 -13.82
N ALA A 51 -31.52 14.84 -14.37
CA ALA A 51 -32.42 13.97 -13.61
C ALA A 51 -31.70 12.82 -12.88
N LEU A 52 -30.53 12.41 -13.36
CA LEU A 52 -29.72 11.34 -12.78
C LEU A 52 -28.58 11.86 -11.88
N MET A 53 -28.35 13.18 -11.82
CA MET A 53 -27.27 13.77 -11.02
C MET A 53 -27.44 13.52 -9.52
N ILE A 54 -28.67 13.57 -9.02
CA ILE A 54 -28.97 13.28 -7.60
C ILE A 54 -28.70 11.79 -7.28
N PRO A 55 -29.24 10.82 -8.04
CA PRO A 55 -28.88 9.41 -7.89
C PRO A 55 -27.37 9.14 -7.98
N LEU A 56 -26.68 9.76 -8.96
CA LEU A 56 -25.25 9.61 -9.16
C LEU A 56 -24.47 10.09 -7.94
N ARG A 57 -24.77 11.30 -7.45
CA ARG A 57 -24.17 11.85 -6.24
C ARG A 57 -24.34 10.91 -5.05
N ARG A 58 -25.55 10.36 -4.86
CA ARG A 58 -25.80 9.42 -3.77
C ARG A 58 -24.91 8.18 -3.86
N ILE A 59 -24.86 7.52 -5.02
CA ILE A 59 -24.05 6.30 -5.22
C ILE A 59 -22.56 6.58 -4.95
N VAL A 60 -22.07 7.69 -5.49
CA VAL A 60 -20.66 8.06 -5.39
C VAL A 60 -20.26 8.35 -3.94
N MET A 61 -21.15 8.99 -3.16
CA MET A 61 -20.93 9.26 -1.74
C MET A 61 -21.14 8.03 -0.85
N ASP A 62 -22.07 7.15 -1.19
CA ASP A 62 -22.30 5.88 -0.48
C ASP A 62 -21.10 4.93 -0.61
N CYS A 63 -20.42 4.95 -1.76
CA CYS A 63 -19.19 4.19 -2.02
C CYS A 63 -17.92 5.01 -1.74
N ARG A 64 -17.94 5.89 -0.73
CA ARG A 64 -16.81 6.77 -0.36
C ARG A 64 -15.51 5.98 -0.17
N ASP A 65 -15.59 4.83 0.48
CA ASP A 65 -14.47 3.95 0.86
C ASP A 65 -13.70 3.36 -0.34
N VAL A 66 -14.29 3.41 -1.54
CA VAL A 66 -13.64 2.96 -2.78
C VAL A 66 -12.72 4.04 -3.36
N TRP A 67 -12.99 5.33 -3.07
CA TRP A 67 -12.24 6.45 -3.64
C TRP A 67 -11.01 6.77 -2.78
N ARG A 68 -9.91 7.11 -3.44
CA ARG A 68 -8.68 7.58 -2.79
C ARG A 68 -8.12 8.77 -3.56
N SER A 69 -7.81 9.86 -2.86
CA SER A 69 -7.08 11.00 -3.42
C SER A 69 -5.58 10.70 -3.53
N ARG A 70 -5.05 9.98 -2.55
CA ARG A 70 -3.65 9.53 -2.46
C ARG A 70 -3.61 8.06 -2.08
N LEU A 71 -2.63 7.33 -2.60
CA LEU A 71 -2.41 5.94 -2.20
C LEU A 71 -1.74 5.93 -0.82
N GLY A 72 -2.46 5.41 0.16
CA GLY A 72 -2.00 5.36 1.54
C GLY A 72 -1.99 4.00 2.19
N ASP A 73 -1.64 4.01 3.48
CA ASP A 73 -1.69 2.85 4.34
C ASP A 73 -3.13 2.37 4.46
N ASN A 74 -3.43 1.34 3.69
CA ASN A 74 -4.70 0.66 3.80
C ASN A 74 -4.63 -0.25 5.01
N GLU A 75 -5.73 -0.32 5.76
CA GLU A 75 -5.90 -1.41 6.72
C GLU A 75 -5.64 -2.73 5.97
N PRO A 76 -4.81 -3.63 6.52
CA PRO A 76 -4.57 -4.92 5.89
C PRO A 76 -5.90 -5.57 5.57
N ALA A 77 -6.02 -6.06 4.34
CA ALA A 77 -7.22 -6.74 3.91
C ALA A 77 -7.56 -7.86 4.92
N ARG A 78 -8.86 -8.04 5.21
CA ARG A 78 -9.36 -9.08 6.13
C ARG A 78 -9.28 -10.47 5.48
N VAL A 79 -8.08 -10.86 5.09
CA VAL A 79 -7.74 -12.12 4.46
C VAL A 79 -6.68 -12.82 5.31
N ALA A 80 -6.58 -14.14 5.17
CA ALA A 80 -5.52 -14.87 5.84
C ALA A 80 -4.15 -14.34 5.36
N PRO A 81 -3.17 -14.15 6.27
CA PRO A 81 -1.84 -13.73 5.90
C PRO A 81 -1.24 -14.65 4.84
N TYR A 82 -0.51 -14.07 3.89
CA TYR A 82 0.16 -14.85 2.86
C TYR A 82 1.25 -15.74 3.48
N ARG A 83 1.25 -17.03 3.13
CA ARG A 83 2.22 -18.01 3.65
C ARG A 83 3.20 -18.40 2.55
N VAL A 84 4.47 -18.03 2.73
CA VAL A 84 5.55 -18.44 1.85
C VAL A 84 6.10 -19.78 2.33
N THR A 85 6.22 -20.75 1.42
CA THR A 85 6.90 -22.02 1.69
C THR A 85 8.22 -22.01 0.92
N LEU A 86 9.33 -22.24 1.63
CA LEU A 86 10.64 -22.35 1.01
C LEU A 86 10.77 -23.71 0.32
N LYS A 87 11.47 -23.73 -0.83
CA LYS A 87 11.80 -24.98 -1.50
C LYS A 87 12.73 -25.81 -0.58
N GLU A 88 12.60 -27.12 -0.62
CA GLU A 88 13.51 -27.99 0.12
C GLU A 88 14.96 -27.76 -0.30
N GLY A 89 15.85 -27.65 0.70
CA GLY A 89 17.26 -27.31 0.51
C GLY A 89 17.56 -25.81 0.42
N SER A 90 16.56 -24.92 0.53
CA SER A 90 16.81 -23.47 0.60
C SER A 90 17.60 -23.10 1.86
N GLN A 91 18.58 -22.21 1.67
CA GLN A 91 19.41 -21.65 2.75
C GLN A 91 19.14 -20.14 2.85
N PRO A 92 19.05 -19.57 4.06
CA PRO A 92 18.93 -18.13 4.24
C PRO A 92 20.22 -17.44 3.75
N ILE A 93 20.07 -16.38 2.95
CA ILE A 93 21.20 -15.57 2.50
C ILE A 93 21.10 -14.23 3.21
N HIS A 94 22.13 -13.87 3.96
CA HIS A 94 22.31 -12.53 4.51
C HIS A 94 23.05 -11.69 3.49
N CYS A 95 22.32 -10.85 2.76
CA CYS A 95 22.93 -9.91 1.85
C CYS A 95 23.35 -8.65 2.62
N ASN A 96 24.64 -8.28 2.56
CA ASN A 96 25.08 -6.97 3.03
C ASN A 96 24.60 -5.90 2.03
N LEU A 97 23.94 -4.85 2.52
CA LEU A 97 23.37 -3.78 1.71
C LEU A 97 24.43 -3.06 0.85
N ASP A 98 25.67 -2.95 1.33
CA ASP A 98 26.80 -2.37 0.59
C ASP A 98 27.20 -3.24 -0.61
N VAL A 99 26.93 -4.54 -0.56
CA VAL A 99 27.17 -5.47 -1.67
C VAL A 99 26.04 -5.38 -2.69
N ILE A 100 24.77 -5.27 -2.24
CA ILE A 100 23.60 -5.13 -3.13
C ILE A 100 23.68 -3.84 -3.95
N ARG A 101 24.03 -2.71 -3.33
CA ARG A 101 24.16 -1.41 -4.02
C ARG A 101 25.32 -1.35 -5.03
N ARG A 102 26.25 -2.32 -4.97
CA ARG A 102 27.37 -2.46 -5.90
C ARG A 102 27.12 -3.49 -7.01
N LEU A 103 25.96 -4.16 -7.01
CA LEU A 103 25.62 -5.06 -8.11
C LEU A 103 25.44 -4.24 -9.39
N PRO A 104 26.09 -4.63 -10.50
CA PRO A 104 25.86 -3.99 -11.78
C PRO A 104 24.39 -4.17 -12.18
N ALA A 105 23.81 -3.15 -12.81
CA ALA A 105 22.45 -3.23 -13.33
C ALA A 105 22.29 -4.48 -14.21
N PRO A 106 21.17 -5.21 -14.13
CA PRO A 106 20.96 -6.41 -14.92
C PRO A 106 21.09 -6.05 -16.40
N THR A 107 22.04 -6.67 -17.10
CA THR A 107 22.21 -6.44 -18.54
C THR A 107 20.98 -6.97 -19.26
N PRO A 108 20.36 -6.20 -20.17
CA PRO A 108 19.19 -6.65 -20.92
C PRO A 108 19.56 -7.92 -21.68
N ALA A 109 18.72 -8.96 -21.54
CA ALA A 109 18.89 -10.20 -22.25
C ALA A 109 18.92 -9.93 -23.76
N THR A 110 20.05 -10.20 -24.40
CA THR A 110 20.16 -10.15 -25.86
C THR A 110 19.29 -11.27 -26.44
N THR A 111 18.27 -10.88 -27.21
CA THR A 111 17.45 -11.78 -28.04
C THR A 111 18.21 -12.17 -29.29
#